data_AF-A0A9D2LSK2-F1
#
_entry.id   AF-A0A9D2LSK2-F1
#
_cell.length_a   1.000
_cell.length_b   1.000
_cell.length_c   1.000
_cell.angle_alpha   90.00
_cell.angle_beta   90.00
_cell.angle_gamma   90.00
#
_symmetry.space_group_name_H-M   'P 1'
#
loop_
_entity.id
_entity.type
_entity.pdbx_description
1 polymer ?
#
loop_
_entity_poly.entity_id
_entity_poly.type
_entity_poly.pdbx_seq_one_letter_code
_entity_poly.pdbx_strand_id
1 'polypeptide(L)' 'MDARLQDLEDAYFESGFVRVNKSTVLNVFRIHTIKPELNMRVIAVLDNGERIQINRSYKRKFNLFLNTMTKGGRSSEDHQ' A
#
# COMPACT_ATOMS: atom_id res chain seq x y z
N MET A 1 -0.01 -7.65 27.25
CA MET A 1 0.55 -6.50 26.54
C MET A 1 0.37 -6.77 25.05
N ASP A 2 -0.83 -6.53 24.54
CA ASP A 2 -1.10 -6.68 23.10
C ASP A 2 -0.45 -5.51 22.38
N ALA A 3 0.64 -5.78 21.66
CA ALA A 3 1.21 -4.81 20.72
C ALA A 3 0.10 -4.42 19.74
N ARG A 4 -0.40 -3.20 19.86
CA ARG A 4 -1.49 -2.74 19.01
C ARG A 4 -0.91 -2.59 17.62
N LEU A 5 -1.66 -3.05 16.62
CA LEU A 5 -1.23 -2.99 15.22
C LEU A 5 -0.86 -1.56 14.76
N GLN A 6 -1.30 -0.53 15.50
CA GLN A 6 -0.90 0.86 15.32
C GLN A 6 0.56 1.14 15.70
N ASP A 7 1.05 0.61 16.82
CA ASP A 7 2.43 0.87 17.27
C ASP A 7 3.45 0.28 16.28
N LEU A 8 3.13 -0.89 15.72
CA LEU A 8 3.89 -1.49 14.63
C LEU A 8 3.76 -0.68 13.34
N GLU A 9 2.57 -0.19 13.02
CA GLU A 9 2.36 0.65 11.83
C GLU A 9 3.25 1.89 11.86
N ASP A 10 3.34 2.58 12.99
CA ASP A 10 4.18 3.78 13.13
C ASP A 10 5.67 3.46 13.15
N ALA A 11 6.09 2.40 13.86
CA ALA A 11 7.50 1.98 13.91
C ALA A 11 8.04 1.53 12.55
N TYR A 12 7.21 0.92 11.70
CA TYR A 12 7.61 0.42 10.38
C TYR A 12 7.20 1.34 9.22
N PHE A 13 6.55 2.48 9.50
CA PHE A 13 6.16 3.46 8.48
C PHE A 13 7.38 3.98 7.70
N GLU A 14 8.46 4.30 8.41
CA GLU A 14 9.72 4.75 7.79
C GLU A 14 10.39 3.65 6.95
N SER A 15 10.12 2.38 7.27
CA SER A 15 10.61 1.22 6.52
C SER A 15 9.76 0.90 5.28
N GLY A 16 8.75 1.72 4.95
CA GLY A 16 7.89 1.50 3.79
C GLY A 16 6.67 0.61 4.04
N PHE A 17 6.34 0.33 5.30
CA PHE A 17 5.17 -0.47 5.62
C PHE A 17 3.93 0.40 5.77
N VAL A 18 2.86 0.01 5.06
CA VAL A 18 1.58 0.71 5.08
C VAL A 18 0.45 -0.28 5.33
N ARG A 19 -0.51 0.14 6.16
CA ARG A 19 -1.68 -0.66 6.44
C ARG A 19 -2.71 -0.56 5.32
N VAL A 20 -3.06 -1.72 4.77
CA VAL A 20 -4.00 -1.85 3.65
C VAL A 20 -5.33 -2.49 4.07
N ASN A 21 -5.37 -3.12 5.25
CA ASN A 21 -6.57 -3.73 5.84
C ASN A 21 -6.54 -3.73 7.38
N LYS A 22 -7.67 -4.09 8.01
CA LYS A 22 -7.81 -4.21 9.48
C LYS A 22 -6.76 -5.15 10.09
N SER A 23 -6.30 -6.16 9.36
CA SER A 23 -5.33 -7.15 9.85
C SER A 23 -4.11 -7.30 8.94
N THR A 24 -3.86 -6.35 8.03
CA THR A 24 -2.81 -6.52 7.02
C THR A 24 -2.02 -5.24 6.82
N VAL A 25 -0.71 -5.37 6.98
CA VAL A 25 0.30 -4.36 6.66
C VAL A 25 1.13 -4.89 5.50
N LEU A 26 1.43 -4.03 4.53
CA LEU A 26 2.10 -4.36 3.28
C LEU A 26 3.34 -3.48 3.16
N ASN A 27 4.46 -4.04 2.70
CA ASN A 27 5.62 -3.25 2.34
C ASN A 27 5.49 -2.72 0.90
N VAL A 28 5.49 -1.41 0.72
CA VAL A 28 5.35 -0.79 -0.62
C VAL A 28 6.56 -1.01 -1.52
N PHE A 29 7.74 -1.26 -0.95
CA PHE A 29 8.95 -1.53 -1.72
C PHE A 29 8.96 -2.91 -2.37
N ARG A 30 8.09 -3.83 -1.91
CA ARG A 30 7.91 -5.17 -2.50
C ARG A 30 6.70 -5.26 -3.42
N ILE A 31 6.05 -4.13 -3.69
CA ILE A 31 4.94 -4.09 -4.62
C ILE A 31 5.52 -4.06 -6.03
N HIS A 32 5.21 -5.11 -6.77
CA HIS A 32 5.55 -5.21 -8.18
C HIS A 32 4.63 -4.35 -9.04
N THR A 33 3.32 -4.42 -8.81
CA THR A 33 2.34 -3.64 -9.58
C THR A 33 1.06 -3.40 -8.79
N ILE A 34 0.44 -2.24 -9.00
CA ILE A 34 -0.82 -1.85 -8.38
C ILE A 34 -1.88 -1.85 -9.47
N LYS A 35 -2.90 -2.70 -9.31
CA LYS A 35 -3.99 -2.83 -10.27
C LYS A 35 -5.29 -2.30 -9.64
N PRO A 36 -5.91 -1.25 -10.20
CA PRO A 36 -7.27 -0.89 -9.83
C PRO A 36 -8.22 -1.99 -10.31
N GLU A 37 -9.18 -2.36 -9.47
CA GLU A 37 -10.20 -3.35 -9.78
C GLU A 37 -11.55 -2.66 -9.99
N LEU A 38 -12.42 -3.25 -10.83
CA LEU A 38 -13.72 -2.70 -11.25
C LEU A 38 -14.64 -2.30 -10.08
N ASN A 39 -14.47 -2.91 -8.91
CA ASN A 39 -15.28 -2.65 -7.70
C ASN A 39 -14.75 -1.50 -6.83
N MET A 40 -14.04 -0.54 -7.42
CA MET A 40 -13.30 0.53 -6.71
C MET A 40 -12.20 0.04 -5.75
N ARG A 41 -11.93 -1.28 -5.74
CA ARG A 41 -10.87 -1.89 -4.95
C ARG A 41 -9.53 -1.66 -5.64
N VAL A 42 -8.46 -1.76 -4.87
CA VAL A 42 -7.11 -1.73 -5.41
C VAL A 42 -6.42 -3.01 -4.99
N ILE A 43 -5.74 -3.66 -5.92
CA ILE A 43 -4.96 -4.86 -5.68
C ILE A 43 -3.49 -4.50 -5.82
N ALA A 44 -2.72 -4.70 -4.76
CA ALA A 44 -1.27 -4.68 -4.81
C ALA A 44 -0.79 -6.11 -5.11
N VAL A 45 -0.01 -6.28 -6.17
CA VAL A 45 0.66 -7.53 -6.49
C VAL A 45 2.11 -7.40 -6.02
N LEU A 46 2.55 -8.32 -5.18
CA LEU A 46 3.92 -8.37 -4.67
C LEU A 46 4.84 -9.10 -5.64
N ASP A 47 6.15 -8.93 -5.44
CA ASP A 47 7.19 -9.58 -6.25
C ASP A 47 7.14 -11.12 -6.18
N ASN A 48 6.56 -11.67 -5.10
CA ASN A 48 6.34 -13.11 -4.93
C ASN A 48 5.06 -13.62 -5.62
N GLY A 49 4.30 -12.74 -6.27
CA GLY A 49 3.02 -13.06 -6.91
C GLY A 49 1.80 -12.99 -5.99
N GLU A 50 1.96 -12.70 -4.70
CA GLU A 50 0.83 -12.51 -3.79
C GLU A 50 0.01 -11.28 -4.16
N ARG A 51 -1.31 -11.37 -4.00
CA ARG A 51 -2.26 -10.31 -4.37
C ARG A 51 -2.98 -9.84 -3.12
N ILE A 52 -2.66 -8.64 -2.67
CA ILE A 52 -3.24 -8.04 -1.47
C ILE A 52 -4.31 -7.03 -1.87
N GLN A 53 -5.53 -7.22 -1.36
CA GLN A 53 -6.63 -6.29 -1.55
C GLN A 53 -6.56 -5.13 -0.56
N ILE A 54 -6.64 -3.92 -1.07
CA ILE A 54 -6.66 -2.68 -0.30
C ILE A 54 -8.11 -2.22 -0.17
N ASN A 55 -8.58 -2.15 1.07
CA ASN A 55 -9.97 -1.75 1.35
C ASN A 55 -10.14 -0.23 1.14
N ARG A 56 -11.33 0.21 0.75
CA ARG A 56 -11.65 1.62 0.43
C ARG A 56 -11.24 2.60 1.54
N SER A 57 -11.42 2.20 2.80
CA SER A 57 -11.08 3.02 3.96
C SER A 57 -9.57 3.27 4.09
N TYR A 58 -8.75 2.35 3.58
CA TYR A 58 -7.28 2.43 3.62
C TYR A 58 -6.68 2.91 2.30
N LYS A 59 -7.41 2.80 1.17
CA LYS A 59 -6.98 3.27 -0.16
C LYS A 59 -6.48 4.71 -0.14
N ARG A 60 -7.18 5.61 0.57
CA ARG A 60 -6.78 7.03 0.66
C ARG A 60 -5.44 7.20 1.36
N LYS A 61 -5.24 6.52 2.50
CA LYS A 61 -3.98 6.54 3.26
C LYS A 61 -2.84 5.92 2.45
N PHE A 62 -3.13 4.80 1.77
CA PHE A 62 -2.20 4.10 0.89
C PHE A 62 -1.73 4.96 -0.28
N ASN A 63 -2.64 5.59 -1.02
CA ASN A 63 -2.28 6.48 -2.13
C ASN A 63 -1.49 7.70 -1.66
N LEU A 64 -1.84 8.27 -0.49
CA LEU A 64 -1.09 9.36 0.11
C LEU A 64 0.34 8.91 0.45
N PHE A 65 0.48 7.75 1.09
CA PHE A 65 1.77 7.16 1.42
C PHE A 65 2.62 6.91 0.17
N LEU A 66 2.04 6.31 -0.87
CA LEU A 66 2.72 6.10 -2.13
C LEU A 66 3.21 7.42 -2.72
N ASN A 67 2.36 8.45 -2.81
CA ASN A 67 2.76 9.76 -3.32
C ASN A 67 3.90 10.39 -2.49
N THR A 68 3.87 10.23 -1.16
CA THR A 68 4.97 10.68 -0.29
C THR A 68 6.28 9.95 -0.61
N MET A 69 6.22 8.64 -0.85
CA MET A 69 7.41 7.80 -1.11
C MET A 69 7.90 7.87 -2.57
N THR A 70 7.00 8.06 -3.55
CA THR A 70 7.31 8.12 -4.99
C THR A 70 7.68 9.53 -5.47
N LYS A 71 7.52 10.58 -4.66
CA LYS A 71 8.08 11.91 -4.99
C LYS A 71 9.61 11.95 -5.11
N GLY A 72 10.30 10.82 -4.85
CA GLY A 72 11.69 10.59 -5.23
C GLY A 72 11.93 9.87 -6.57
N GLY A 73 10.91 9.51 -7.35
CA GLY A 73 11.10 8.71 -8.56
C GLY A 73 9.91 8.61 -9.53
N ARG A 74 10.07 9.32 -10.66
CA ARG A 74 9.54 9.08 -12.02
C ARG A 74 8.04 9.31 -12.30
N SER A 75 7.82 10.32 -13.13
CA SER A 75 6.68 10.52 -14.05
C SER A 75 6.48 9.37 -15.05
N SER A 76 5.31 9.40 -15.71
CA SER A 76 4.80 8.67 -16.91
C SER A 76 3.67 7.67 -16.58
N GLU A 77 2.39 8.04 -16.83
CA GLU A 77 1.54 7.78 -18.04
C GLU A 77 0.99 6.34 -18.03
N ASP A 78 -0.32 6.09 -18.19
CA ASP A 78 -1.13 6.20 -19.42
C ASP A 78 -2.58 6.64 -19.10
N HIS A 79 -3.07 7.71 -19.72
CA HIS A 79 -3.89 7.72 -20.95
C HIS A 79 -5.21 6.93 -20.86
N GLN A 80 -6.30 7.67 -20.72
CA GLN A 80 -7.48 7.48 -21.56
C GLN A 80 -8.17 8.81 -21.83
#